data_AF-A0A3C0S6K1-F1
#
_entry.id   AF-A0A3C0S6K1-F1
#
_cell.length_a   1.000
_cell.length_b   1.000
_cell.length_c   1.000
_cell.angle_alpha   90.00
_cell.angle_beta   90.00
_cell.angle_gamma   90.00
#
_symmetry.space_group_name_H-M   'P 1'
#
loop_
_entity.id
_entity.type
_entity.pdbx_description
1 polymer ?
#
loop_
_entity_poly.entity_id
_entity_poly.type
_entity_poly.pdbx_seq_one_letter_code
_entity_poly.pdbx_strand_id
1 'polypeptide(L)'
;MNMQGKVLSFGELLLRICPDIEDNWIEQHQLPFYVGGAELNVATALALWNVPSSYLSAIPQNAICEGIDVYLKRRNIDTSAMQWGGERLGIYYLPKGKDLKNAGVIYDRANSSFASLKVGSIDWDKALKDVKWFHFSAICSAISQDIADLCLEAVKKAQEKAIFVSLDLNYRAKLWKYGKAPKEVMPRIAKYCNLIMGNIWAAHQMLGTPL
;
A
#
# COMPACT_ATOMS: atom_id res chain seq x y z
N MET A 1 20.07 2.81 -19.81
CA MET A 1 18.62 3.02 -20.02
C MET A 1 18.28 4.36 -19.40
N ASN A 2 17.95 5.39 -20.20
CA ASN A 2 17.49 6.67 -19.67
C ASN A 2 16.15 6.46 -18.94
N MET A 3 16.15 6.51 -17.61
CA MET A 3 14.93 6.49 -16.79
C MET A 3 14.20 7.82 -16.90
N GLN A 4 13.55 8.09 -18.02
CA GLN A 4 12.79 9.31 -18.24
C GLN A 4 11.33 9.21 -17.74
N GLY A 5 11.09 8.51 -16.62
CA GLY A 5 9.77 8.41 -16.02
C GLY A 5 9.80 7.90 -14.58
N LYS A 6 8.70 8.10 -13.87
CA LYS A 6 8.59 7.83 -12.44
C LYS A 6 8.13 6.41 -12.12
N VAL A 7 8.44 5.95 -10.91
CA VAL A 7 7.88 4.74 -10.30
C VAL A 7 6.63 5.14 -9.52
N LEU A 8 5.47 4.61 -9.88
CA LEU A 8 4.22 4.78 -9.13
C LEU A 8 4.01 3.61 -8.19
N SER A 9 4.04 3.87 -6.88
CA SER A 9 3.68 2.89 -5.87
C SER A 9 2.22 3.07 -5.45
N PHE A 10 1.41 2.01 -5.54
CA PHE A 10 -0.02 2.03 -5.26
C PHE A 10 -0.36 1.16 -4.04
N GLY A 11 -0.82 1.80 -2.98
CA GLY A 11 -1.18 1.08 -1.76
C GLY A 11 -1.81 1.93 -0.68
N GLU A 12 -2.13 1.30 0.44
CA GLU A 12 -2.80 1.98 1.54
C GLU A 12 -1.80 2.76 2.41
N LEU A 13 -2.02 4.06 2.54
CA LEU A 13 -1.38 4.88 3.56
C LEU A 13 -1.99 4.59 4.94
N LEU A 14 -1.14 4.28 5.91
CA LEU A 14 -1.51 3.98 7.29
C LEU A 14 -0.75 4.87 8.27
N LEU A 15 -1.38 5.20 9.39
CA LEU A 15 -0.67 5.69 10.58
C LEU A 15 -0.31 4.50 11.48
N ARG A 16 0.99 4.31 11.70
CA ARG A 16 1.49 3.38 12.71
C ARG A 16 1.50 4.08 14.06
N ILE A 17 0.65 3.65 14.97
CA ILE A 17 0.58 4.10 16.36
C ILE A 17 1.47 3.20 17.22
N CYS A 18 2.36 3.79 18.02
CA CYS A 18 3.36 3.05 18.78
C CYS A 18 3.24 3.31 20.30
N PRO A 19 2.24 2.74 20.99
CA PRO A 19 2.18 2.80 22.44
C PRO A 19 3.37 2.05 23.06
N ASP A 20 3.89 2.52 24.18
CA ASP A 20 4.83 1.75 24.98
C ASP A 20 4.09 0.79 25.92
N ILE A 21 4.75 -0.33 26.26
CA ILE A 21 4.15 -1.39 27.08
C ILE A 21 4.01 -1.00 28.57
N GLU A 22 4.71 0.04 29.01
CA GLU A 22 4.68 0.54 30.38
C GLU A 22 3.55 1.58 30.56
N ASP A 23 2.70 1.77 29.54
CA ASP A 23 1.58 2.73 29.52
C ASP A 23 1.97 4.19 29.78
N ASN A 24 3.26 4.54 29.65
CA ASN A 24 3.75 5.91 29.79
C ASN A 24 3.08 6.85 28.78
N TRP A 25 2.75 6.36 27.59
CA TRP A 25 2.03 7.12 26.56
C TRP A 25 0.67 7.65 27.05
N ILE A 26 0.00 6.95 27.96
CA ILE A 26 -1.26 7.38 28.58
C ILE A 26 -0.97 8.51 29.57
N GLU A 27 -0.05 8.29 30.51
CA GLU A 27 0.26 9.24 31.57
C GLU A 27 0.87 10.54 31.03
N GLN A 28 1.76 10.41 30.04
CA GLN A 28 2.47 11.54 29.43
C GLN A 28 1.67 12.21 28.31
N HIS A 29 0.54 11.65 27.91
CA HIS A 29 -0.27 12.13 26.78
C HIS A 29 0.55 12.25 25.48
N GLN A 30 1.54 11.37 25.32
CA GLN A 30 2.46 11.37 24.18
C GLN A 30 2.40 10.03 23.47
N LEU A 31 1.82 10.04 22.28
CA LEU A 31 1.65 8.84 21.47
C LEU A 31 2.46 8.95 20.17
N PRO A 32 3.63 8.29 20.08
CA PRO A 32 4.43 8.31 18.88
C PRO A 32 3.68 7.67 17.71
N PHE A 33 3.66 8.35 16.55
CA PHE A 33 3.12 7.79 15.32
C PHE A 33 4.07 7.95 14.14
N TYR A 34 3.87 7.13 13.12
CA TYR A 34 4.64 7.17 11.88
C TYR A 34 3.71 7.02 10.68
N VAL A 35 3.90 7.85 9.66
CA VAL A 35 3.24 7.69 8.37
C VAL A 35 3.93 6.56 7.61
N GLY A 36 3.19 5.55 7.16
CA GLY A 36 3.76 4.39 6.49
C GLY A 36 2.75 3.62 5.65
N GLY A 37 3.21 2.49 5.14
CA GLY A 37 2.49 1.62 4.21
C GLY A 37 3.53 0.77 3.47
N ALA A 38 3.19 -0.45 3.05
CA ALA A 38 4.19 -1.31 2.40
C ALA A 38 4.72 -0.63 1.13
N GLU A 39 3.80 -0.10 0.32
CA GLU A 39 4.07 0.58 -0.94
C GLU A 39 4.61 1.99 -0.71
N LEU A 40 4.18 2.66 0.36
CA LEU A 40 4.74 3.96 0.74
C LEU A 40 6.21 3.84 1.16
N ASN A 41 6.60 2.74 1.83
CA ASN A 41 7.99 2.49 2.19
C ASN A 41 8.86 2.32 0.94
N VAL A 42 8.35 1.66 -0.10
CA VAL A 42 9.03 1.55 -1.40
C VAL A 42 9.17 2.92 -2.06
N ALA A 43 8.08 3.70 -2.13
CA ALA A 43 8.13 5.06 -2.67
C ALA A 43 9.15 5.94 -1.92
N THR A 44 9.20 5.82 -0.59
CA THR A 44 10.15 6.54 0.26
C THR A 44 11.59 6.10 0.01
N ALA A 45 11.87 4.79 -0.08
CA ALA A 45 13.20 4.28 -0.38
C ALA A 45 13.70 4.75 -1.75
N LEU A 46 12.85 4.69 -2.77
CA LEU A 46 13.16 5.17 -4.11
C LEU A 46 13.47 6.68 -4.14
N ALA A 47 12.67 7.48 -3.43
CA ALA A 47 12.91 8.92 -3.32
C ALA A 47 14.23 9.24 -2.60
N LEU A 48 14.57 8.48 -1.54
CA LEU A 48 15.87 8.58 -0.87
C LEU A 48 17.05 8.23 -1.77
N TRP A 49 16.84 7.34 -2.75
CA TRP A 49 17.83 7.00 -3.77
C TRP A 49 17.81 7.93 -5.00
N ASN A 50 17.08 9.06 -4.92
CA ASN A 50 16.90 10.01 -6.01
C ASN A 50 16.28 9.39 -7.29
N VAL A 51 15.53 8.29 -7.15
CA VAL A 51 14.71 7.75 -8.22
C VAL A 51 13.37 8.51 -8.24
N PRO A 52 12.92 9.05 -9.39
CA PRO A 52 11.64 9.74 -9.48
C PRO A 52 10.50 8.85 -8.98
N SER A 53 9.87 9.25 -7.88
CA SER A 53 8.94 8.44 -7.11
C SER A 53 7.59 9.13 -6.99
N SER A 54 6.51 8.37 -7.19
CA SER A 54 5.14 8.83 -7.02
C SER A 54 4.36 7.81 -6.20
N TYR A 55 3.38 8.32 -5.45
CA TYR A 55 2.57 7.49 -4.56
C TYR A 55 1.07 7.74 -4.80
N LEU A 56 0.33 6.65 -4.97
CA LEU A 56 -1.12 6.64 -5.12
C LEU A 56 -1.75 5.89 -3.94
N SER A 57 -2.56 6.61 -3.17
CA SER A 57 -3.44 6.08 -2.12
C SER A 57 -4.76 6.86 -2.17
N ALA A 58 -5.66 6.59 -1.22
CA ALA A 58 -6.77 7.49 -0.91
C ALA A 58 -6.71 7.98 0.53
N ILE A 59 -7.04 9.25 0.74
CA ILE A 59 -7.02 9.94 2.05
C ILE A 59 -8.21 10.92 2.18
N PRO A 60 -8.76 11.14 3.39
CA PRO A 60 -9.84 12.10 3.60
C PRO A 60 -9.43 13.55 3.29
N GLN A 61 -10.41 14.40 2.94
CA GLN A 61 -10.19 15.84 2.79
C GLN A 61 -10.23 16.55 4.15
N ASN A 62 -9.10 16.56 4.85
CA ASN A 62 -8.95 17.30 6.11
C ASN A 62 -7.52 17.78 6.33
N ALA A 63 -7.35 18.70 7.30
CA ALA A 63 -6.07 19.33 7.61
C ALA A 63 -4.96 18.34 8.01
N ILE A 64 -5.31 17.21 8.64
CA ILE A 64 -4.33 16.17 9.00
C ILE A 64 -3.76 15.53 7.72
N CYS A 65 -4.63 15.20 6.77
CA CYS A 65 -4.25 14.59 5.50
C CYS A 65 -3.52 15.57 4.57
N GLU A 66 -3.87 16.85 4.61
CA GLU A 66 -3.10 17.92 3.96
C GLU A 66 -1.66 18.01 4.51
N GLY A 67 -1.51 17.91 5.83
CA GLY A 67 -0.19 17.84 6.47
C GLY A 67 0.61 16.61 6.05
N ILE A 68 -0.04 15.45 5.92
CA ILE A 68 0.58 14.21 5.43
C ILE A 68 1.00 14.35 3.97
N ASP A 69 0.15 14.92 3.11
CA ASP A 69 0.47 15.18 1.70
C ASP A 69 1.71 16.08 1.55
N VAL A 70 1.77 17.17 2.33
CA VAL A 70 2.97 18.04 2.40
C VAL A 70 4.19 17.29 2.92
N TYR A 71 4.02 16.45 3.94
CA TYR A 71 5.09 15.61 4.49
C TYR A 71 5.69 14.65 3.46
N LEU A 72 4.86 14.09 2.56
CA LEU A 72 5.28 13.23 1.45
C LEU A 72 5.98 14.04 0.35
N LYS A 73 5.43 15.19 -0.05
CA LYS A 73 6.04 16.08 -1.04
C LYS A 73 7.44 16.55 -0.62
N ARG A 74 7.63 16.88 0.68
CA ARG A 74 8.94 17.23 1.25
C ARG A 74 9.98 16.10 1.19
N ARG A 75 9.53 14.85 0.97
CA ARG A 75 10.39 13.68 0.76
C ARG A 75 10.62 13.37 -0.71
N ASN A 76 10.33 14.31 -1.60
CA ASN A 76 10.43 14.15 -3.04
C ASN A 76 9.56 13.00 -3.60
N ILE A 77 8.40 12.79 -2.98
CA ILE A 77 7.38 11.83 -3.47
C ILE A 77 6.25 12.65 -4.12
N ASP A 78 6.00 12.40 -5.41
CA ASP A 78 4.90 13.00 -6.15
C ASP A 78 3.56 12.37 -5.76
N THR A 79 2.67 13.18 -5.16
CA THR A 79 1.33 12.78 -4.72
C THR A 79 0.21 13.31 -5.63
N SER A 80 0.52 13.76 -6.85
CA SER A 80 -0.47 14.28 -7.80
C SER A 80 -1.58 13.29 -8.19
N ALA A 81 -1.34 11.99 -7.98
CA ALA A 81 -2.31 10.91 -8.20
C ALA A 81 -3.15 10.56 -6.95
N MET A 82 -2.92 11.21 -5.80
CA MET A 82 -3.64 10.94 -4.56
C MET A 82 -5.16 11.13 -4.74
N GLN A 83 -5.92 10.16 -4.25
CA GLN A 83 -7.39 10.23 -4.26
C GLN A 83 -7.88 10.88 -2.97
N TRP A 84 -8.52 12.04 -3.09
CA TRP A 84 -9.08 12.76 -1.95
C TRP A 84 -10.55 12.38 -1.78
N GLY A 85 -10.89 11.76 -0.65
CA GLY A 85 -12.24 11.30 -0.36
C GLY A 85 -12.29 10.24 0.75
N GLY A 86 -13.50 9.80 1.07
CA GLY A 86 -13.75 8.88 2.19
C GLY A 86 -13.58 9.54 3.56
N GLU A 87 -13.81 8.75 4.61
CA GLU A 87 -14.07 9.28 5.95
C GLU A 87 -12.86 9.20 6.89
N ARG A 88 -11.96 8.22 6.73
CA ARG A 88 -10.84 8.00 7.67
C ARG A 88 -9.58 7.43 7.04
N LEU A 89 -8.44 7.73 7.65
CA LEU A 89 -7.20 6.99 7.43
C LEU A 89 -7.22 5.66 8.17
N GLY A 90 -6.66 4.63 7.57
CA GLY A 90 -6.37 3.40 8.30
C GLY A 90 -5.23 3.61 9.27
N ILE A 91 -5.28 2.93 10.41
CA ILE A 91 -4.21 2.92 11.40
C ILE A 91 -3.87 1.49 11.80
N TYR A 92 -2.71 1.31 12.42
CA TYR A 92 -2.40 0.08 13.13
C TYR A 92 -1.54 0.36 14.34
N TYR A 93 -1.72 -0.43 15.39
CA TYR A 93 -0.94 -0.35 16.60
C TYR A 93 0.20 -1.36 16.55
N LEU A 94 1.39 -0.89 16.88
CA LEU A 94 2.59 -1.71 17.07
C LEU A 94 3.24 -1.33 18.41
N PRO A 95 2.89 -2.02 19.50
CA PRO A 95 3.45 -1.72 20.82
C PRO A 95 4.97 -1.92 20.86
N LYS A 96 5.68 -1.01 21.54
CA LYS A 96 7.14 -1.09 21.73
C LYS A 96 7.48 -1.84 23.03
N GLY A 97 8.41 -2.82 22.97
CA GLY A 97 8.89 -3.57 24.14
C GLY A 97 9.84 -4.73 23.79
N LYS A 98 10.71 -5.14 24.73
CA LYS A 98 11.85 -6.06 24.50
C LYS A 98 11.48 -7.49 24.10
N ASP A 99 10.27 -7.98 24.45
CA ASP A 99 9.86 -9.38 24.22
C ASP A 99 8.67 -9.57 23.27
N LEU A 100 8.28 -8.52 22.54
CA LEU A 100 7.04 -8.48 21.78
C LEU A 100 7.16 -8.99 20.33
N LYS A 101 8.01 -9.98 20.05
CA LYS A 101 7.94 -10.72 18.77
C LYS A 101 6.53 -11.31 18.53
N ASN A 102 5.75 -11.52 19.61
CA ASN A 102 4.41 -12.08 19.58
C ASN A 102 3.25 -11.09 19.81
N ALA A 103 3.50 -9.80 20.11
CA ALA A 103 2.42 -8.84 20.40
C ALA A 103 1.42 -8.69 19.24
N GLY A 104 1.91 -8.95 18.03
CA GLY A 104 1.13 -8.87 16.82
C GLY A 104 0.75 -7.42 16.48
N VAL A 105 0.58 -7.18 15.19
CA VAL A 105 -0.01 -5.92 14.73
C VAL A 105 -1.52 -5.96 15.02
N ILE A 106 -2.03 -4.89 15.62
CA ILE A 106 -3.48 -4.64 15.78
C ILE A 106 -3.90 -3.68 14.67
N TYR A 107 -4.72 -4.15 13.72
CA TYR A 107 -5.16 -3.35 12.59
C TYR A 107 -6.48 -2.65 12.89
N ASP A 108 -6.52 -1.34 12.67
CA ASP A 108 -7.73 -0.51 12.61
C ASP A 108 -7.78 0.23 11.26
N ARG A 109 -7.88 -0.57 10.19
CA ARG A 109 -7.88 -0.10 8.79
C ARG A 109 -9.17 -0.39 8.04
N ALA A 110 -10.17 -0.97 8.70
CA ALA A 110 -11.47 -1.17 8.07
C ALA A 110 -12.10 0.18 7.73
N ASN A 111 -12.84 0.22 6.61
CA ASN A 111 -13.54 1.42 6.12
C ASN A 111 -12.64 2.66 5.97
N SER A 112 -11.33 2.47 5.76
CA SER A 112 -10.45 3.57 5.39
C SER A 112 -10.79 4.10 4.00
N SER A 113 -10.38 5.33 3.70
CA SER A 113 -10.51 5.93 2.36
C SER A 113 -9.97 5.00 1.28
N PHE A 114 -8.81 4.37 1.51
CA PHE A 114 -8.26 3.39 0.57
C PHE A 114 -9.14 2.16 0.44
N ALA A 115 -9.61 1.58 1.54
CA ALA A 115 -10.49 0.41 1.52
C ALA A 115 -11.87 0.67 0.89
N SER A 116 -12.25 1.95 0.72
CA SER A 116 -13.50 2.38 0.09
C SER A 116 -13.40 2.65 -1.42
N LEU A 117 -12.19 2.58 -2.00
CA LEU A 117 -12.00 2.73 -3.43
C LEU A 117 -12.72 1.64 -4.22
N LYS A 118 -13.13 1.97 -5.45
CA LYS A 118 -13.88 1.06 -6.33
C LYS A 118 -13.33 1.10 -7.74
N VAL A 119 -13.57 0.03 -8.49
CA VAL A 119 -13.30 -0.01 -9.93
C VAL A 119 -13.92 1.22 -10.61
N GLY A 120 -13.15 1.87 -11.48
CA GLY A 120 -13.56 3.08 -12.19
C GLY A 120 -13.53 4.36 -11.36
N SER A 121 -13.13 4.32 -10.08
CA SER A 121 -13.00 5.54 -9.26
C SER A 121 -11.69 6.30 -9.48
N ILE A 122 -10.73 5.73 -10.21
CA ILE A 122 -9.42 6.32 -10.48
C ILE A 122 -9.30 6.63 -11.97
N ASP A 123 -8.98 7.89 -12.29
CA ASP A 123 -8.53 8.27 -13.63
C ASP A 123 -7.12 7.73 -13.88
N TRP A 124 -7.04 6.50 -14.39
CA TRP A 124 -5.79 5.81 -14.67
C TRP A 124 -4.97 6.46 -15.77
N ASP A 125 -5.58 7.20 -16.70
CA ASP A 125 -4.85 7.91 -17.75
C ASP A 125 -4.03 9.06 -17.16
N LYS A 126 -4.63 9.80 -16.21
CA LYS A 126 -3.93 10.83 -15.44
C LYS A 126 -2.94 10.23 -14.46
N ALA A 127 -3.36 9.20 -13.69
CA ALA A 127 -2.53 8.62 -12.63
C ALA A 127 -1.25 7.95 -13.18
N LEU A 128 -1.32 7.32 -14.35
CA LEU A 128 -0.20 6.64 -14.99
C LEU A 128 0.60 7.53 -15.95
N LYS A 129 0.31 8.84 -15.99
CA LYS A 129 1.06 9.78 -16.82
C LYS A 129 2.53 9.83 -16.39
N ASP A 130 3.43 9.72 -17.36
CA ASP A 130 4.90 9.70 -17.18
C ASP A 130 5.43 8.59 -16.25
N VAL A 131 4.60 7.56 -16.01
CA VAL A 131 4.98 6.37 -15.23
C VAL A 131 5.64 5.36 -16.15
N LYS A 132 6.77 4.78 -15.71
CA LYS A 132 7.45 3.67 -16.39
C LYS A 132 7.41 2.37 -15.59
N TRP A 133 7.14 2.48 -14.30
CA TRP A 133 7.10 1.36 -13.39
C TRP A 133 5.93 1.52 -12.42
N PHE A 134 5.10 0.48 -12.31
CA PHE A 134 4.00 0.39 -11.35
C PHE A 134 4.33 -0.65 -10.29
N HIS A 135 4.22 -0.30 -9.02
CA HIS A 135 4.51 -1.18 -7.90
C HIS A 135 3.32 -1.25 -6.95
N PHE A 136 2.96 -2.46 -6.53
CA PHE A 136 1.98 -2.68 -5.47
C PHE A 136 2.30 -4.00 -4.75
N SER A 137 1.63 -4.25 -3.61
CA SER A 137 1.71 -5.54 -2.93
C SER A 137 0.37 -6.25 -2.87
N ALA A 138 0.40 -7.56 -2.62
CA ALA A 138 -0.81 -8.36 -2.40
C ALA A 138 -1.57 -7.95 -1.13
N ILE A 139 -0.99 -7.09 -0.27
CA ILE A 139 -1.72 -6.49 0.86
C ILE A 139 -2.93 -5.73 0.34
N CYS A 140 -2.83 -5.02 -0.79
CA CYS A 140 -3.95 -4.30 -1.39
C CYS A 140 -5.10 -5.25 -1.70
N SER A 141 -4.83 -6.33 -2.45
CA SER A 141 -5.84 -7.33 -2.81
C SER A 141 -6.37 -8.15 -1.63
N ALA A 142 -5.68 -8.12 -0.49
CA ALA A 142 -6.12 -8.79 0.73
C ALA A 142 -7.15 -7.98 1.54
N ILE A 143 -7.35 -6.68 1.25
CA ILE A 143 -8.23 -5.80 2.05
C ILE A 143 -9.71 -6.15 1.85
N SER A 144 -10.16 -6.21 0.59
CA SER A 144 -11.54 -6.51 0.22
C SER A 144 -11.62 -6.94 -1.25
N GLN A 145 -12.79 -7.45 -1.65
CA GLN A 145 -13.06 -7.80 -3.05
C GLN A 145 -12.96 -6.57 -3.97
N ASP A 146 -13.51 -5.42 -3.56
CA ASP A 146 -13.47 -4.17 -4.33
C ASP A 146 -12.03 -3.73 -4.61
N ILE A 147 -11.14 -3.81 -3.62
CA ILE A 147 -9.73 -3.45 -3.80
C ILE A 147 -8.98 -4.49 -4.64
N ALA A 148 -9.30 -5.78 -4.51
CA ALA A 148 -8.73 -6.79 -5.40
C ALA A 148 -9.13 -6.55 -6.87
N ASP A 149 -10.37 -6.16 -7.13
CA ASP A 149 -10.86 -5.82 -8.47
C ASP A 149 -10.24 -4.51 -8.99
N LEU A 150 -10.03 -3.52 -8.12
CA LEU A 150 -9.30 -2.30 -8.45
C LEU A 150 -7.82 -2.57 -8.77
N CYS A 151 -7.17 -3.47 -8.02
CA CYS A 151 -5.80 -3.90 -8.34
C CYS A 151 -5.74 -4.55 -9.74
N LEU A 152 -6.75 -5.36 -10.09
CA LEU A 152 -6.84 -5.93 -11.43
C LEU A 152 -7.01 -4.86 -12.52
N GLU A 153 -7.86 -3.86 -12.27
CA GLU A 153 -8.03 -2.72 -13.18
C GLU A 153 -6.70 -1.98 -13.37
N ALA A 154 -6.00 -1.68 -12.28
CA ALA A 154 -4.72 -0.98 -12.28
C ALA A 154 -3.67 -1.70 -13.14
N VAL A 155 -3.47 -3.01 -12.94
CA VAL A 155 -2.45 -3.76 -13.70
C VAL A 155 -2.82 -3.93 -15.17
N LYS A 156 -4.12 -4.00 -15.51
CA LYS A 156 -4.56 -3.98 -16.92
C LYS A 156 -4.28 -2.64 -17.58
N LYS A 157 -4.58 -1.53 -16.90
CA LYS A 157 -4.30 -0.17 -17.39
C LYS A 157 -2.81 0.08 -17.55
N ALA A 158 -1.99 -0.45 -16.63
CA ALA A 158 -0.54 -0.42 -16.76
C ALA A 158 -0.05 -1.21 -17.98
N GLN A 159 -0.59 -2.41 -18.22
CA GLN A 159 -0.25 -3.23 -19.38
C GLN A 159 -0.65 -2.54 -20.70
N GLU A 160 -1.84 -1.94 -20.79
CA GLU A 160 -2.30 -1.16 -21.95
C GLU A 160 -1.32 -0.04 -22.34
N LYS A 161 -0.60 0.51 -21.36
CA LYS A 161 0.41 1.58 -21.53
C LYS A 161 1.85 1.07 -21.61
N ALA A 162 2.05 -0.24 -21.69
CA ALA A 162 3.38 -0.89 -21.67
C ALA A 162 4.25 -0.48 -20.46
N ILE A 163 3.62 -0.27 -19.30
CA ILE A 163 4.29 0.03 -18.03
C ILE A 163 4.78 -1.27 -17.40
N PHE A 164 5.99 -1.27 -16.86
CA PHE A 164 6.53 -2.43 -16.15
C PHE A 164 5.85 -2.56 -14.79
N VAL A 165 5.27 -3.73 -14.49
CA VAL A 165 4.52 -3.98 -13.26
C VAL A 165 5.30 -4.90 -12.33
N SER A 166 5.48 -4.46 -11.08
CA SER A 166 6.05 -5.28 -10.00
C SER A 166 5.03 -5.53 -8.89
N LEU A 167 4.98 -6.77 -8.43
CA LEU A 167 4.11 -7.25 -7.36
C LEU A 167 4.96 -7.81 -6.21
N ASP A 168 4.85 -7.24 -5.02
CA ASP A 168 5.31 -7.88 -3.78
C ASP A 168 4.19 -8.76 -3.20
N LEU A 169 4.45 -10.05 -3.09
CA LEU A 169 3.52 -11.03 -2.54
C LEU A 169 3.18 -10.74 -1.07
N ASN A 170 4.14 -10.29 -0.26
CA ASN A 170 3.94 -9.81 1.11
C ASN A 170 2.78 -10.46 1.91
N TYR A 171 2.73 -11.80 1.97
CA TYR A 171 1.55 -12.50 2.50
C TYR A 171 1.22 -12.10 3.95
N ARG A 172 -0.05 -11.75 4.19
CA ARG A 172 -0.59 -11.39 5.52
C ARG A 172 -1.90 -12.12 5.77
N ALA A 173 -1.81 -13.28 6.43
CA ALA A 173 -2.97 -14.14 6.72
C ALA A 173 -4.14 -13.40 7.39
N LYS A 174 -3.86 -12.45 8.31
CA LYS A 174 -4.88 -11.69 9.04
C LYS A 174 -5.73 -10.73 8.19
N LEU A 175 -5.35 -10.47 6.93
CA LEU A 175 -6.08 -9.53 6.06
C LEU A 175 -7.17 -10.20 5.23
N TRP A 176 -6.98 -11.47 4.82
CA TRP A 176 -7.89 -12.22 3.95
C TRP A 176 -9.18 -12.67 4.67
N LYS A 177 -10.00 -11.69 5.08
CA LYS A 177 -11.21 -11.87 5.91
C LYS A 177 -12.53 -11.75 5.13
N TYR A 178 -12.47 -11.51 3.82
CA TYR A 178 -13.65 -11.29 2.97
C TYR A 178 -14.13 -12.56 2.25
N GLY A 179 -13.75 -13.76 2.72
CA GLY A 179 -14.27 -15.03 2.23
C GLY A 179 -13.59 -15.59 0.96
N LYS A 180 -12.45 -15.01 0.54
CA LYS A 180 -11.63 -15.54 -0.56
C LYS A 180 -10.27 -16.03 -0.07
N ALA A 181 -9.85 -17.18 -0.57
CA ALA A 181 -8.47 -17.63 -0.43
C ALA A 181 -7.55 -16.84 -1.39
N PRO A 182 -6.29 -16.57 -1.01
CA PRO A 182 -5.36 -15.83 -1.86
C PRO A 182 -5.20 -16.43 -3.27
N LYS A 183 -5.17 -17.76 -3.37
CA LYS A 183 -5.08 -18.50 -4.65
C LYS A 183 -6.27 -18.30 -5.60
N GLU A 184 -7.43 -17.86 -5.09
CA GLU A 184 -8.60 -17.55 -5.93
C GLU A 184 -8.48 -16.16 -6.59
N VAL A 185 -7.63 -15.29 -6.03
CA VAL A 185 -7.55 -13.87 -6.41
C VAL A 185 -6.24 -13.56 -7.11
N MET A 186 -5.11 -13.92 -6.51
CA MET A 186 -3.80 -13.45 -6.95
C MET A 186 -3.38 -13.92 -8.35
N PRO A 187 -3.64 -15.16 -8.81
CA PRO A 187 -3.23 -15.59 -10.16
C PRO A 187 -3.80 -14.71 -11.28
N ARG A 188 -5.04 -14.21 -11.12
CA ARG A 188 -5.68 -13.37 -12.14
C ARG A 188 -5.04 -11.98 -12.26
N ILE A 189 -4.38 -11.51 -11.20
CA ILE A 189 -3.67 -10.23 -11.13
C ILE A 189 -2.20 -10.45 -11.54
N ALA A 190 -1.56 -11.47 -10.97
CA ALA A 190 -0.15 -11.79 -11.16
C ALA A 190 0.24 -12.03 -12.62
N LYS A 191 -0.67 -12.55 -13.46
CA LYS A 191 -0.42 -12.73 -14.90
C LYS A 191 -0.15 -11.43 -15.67
N TYR A 192 -0.48 -10.27 -15.09
CA TYR A 192 -0.20 -8.95 -15.66
C TYR A 192 1.10 -8.34 -15.10
N CYS A 193 1.78 -9.02 -14.17
CA CYS A 193 2.98 -8.53 -13.51
C CYS A 193 4.24 -9.05 -14.23
N ASN A 194 5.23 -8.17 -14.41
CA ASN A 194 6.51 -8.51 -15.02
C ASN A 194 7.53 -9.02 -13.99
N LEU A 195 7.47 -8.50 -12.77
CA LEU A 195 8.31 -8.91 -11.64
C LEU A 195 7.44 -9.29 -10.45
N ILE A 196 7.63 -10.50 -9.92
CA ILE A 196 6.93 -10.96 -8.71
C ILE A 196 8.00 -11.26 -7.65
N MET A 197 7.84 -10.65 -6.48
CA MET A 197 8.77 -10.75 -5.36
C MET A 197 8.08 -11.38 -4.16
N GLY A 198 8.76 -12.25 -3.43
CA GLY A 198 8.21 -12.88 -2.23
C GLY A 198 9.03 -14.08 -1.77
N ASN A 199 8.72 -14.61 -0.60
CA ASN A 199 9.28 -15.88 -0.16
C ASN A 199 8.53 -17.07 -0.79
N ILE A 200 9.15 -18.26 -0.75
CA ILE A 200 8.59 -19.49 -1.34
C ILE A 200 7.20 -19.85 -0.79
N TRP A 201 6.96 -19.56 0.50
CA TRP A 201 5.69 -19.82 1.16
C TRP A 201 4.57 -18.92 0.62
N ALA A 202 4.86 -17.64 0.43
CA ALA A 202 3.91 -16.69 -0.15
C ALA A 202 3.59 -17.03 -1.61
N ALA A 203 4.60 -17.44 -2.38
CA ALA A 203 4.43 -17.91 -3.75
C ALA A 203 3.53 -19.16 -3.81
N HIS A 204 3.77 -20.13 -2.93
CA HIS A 204 2.92 -21.32 -2.83
C HIS A 204 1.47 -20.96 -2.45
N GLN A 205 1.29 -20.18 -1.38
CA GLN A 205 -0.04 -19.85 -0.85
C GLN A 205 -0.89 -19.00 -1.81
N MET A 206 -0.25 -18.15 -2.61
CA MET A 206 -0.97 -17.18 -3.45
C MET A 206 -0.97 -17.53 -4.93
N LEU A 207 0.07 -18.21 -5.42
CA LEU A 207 0.23 -18.54 -6.84
C LEU A 207 0.23 -20.05 -7.10
N GLY A 208 0.21 -20.89 -6.06
CA GLY A 208 0.19 -22.35 -6.20
C GLY A 208 1.50 -22.94 -6.71
N THR A 209 2.63 -22.23 -6.56
CA THR A 209 3.95 -22.77 -6.91
C THR A 209 4.30 -23.97 -6.03
N PRO A 210 5.11 -24.93 -6.53
CA PRO A 210 5.72 -25.94 -5.66
C PRO A 210 6.53 -25.32 -4.51
N LEU A 211 6.67 -26.06 -3.41
CA LEU A 211 7.52 -25.72 -2.26
C LEU A 211 8.89 -26.40 -2.36
#